data_AF-A0A1H8KQL5-F1
#
_entry.id   AF-A0A1H8KQL5-F1
#
_cell.length_a   1.000
_cell.length_b   1.000
_cell.length_c   1.000
_cell.angle_alpha   90.00
_cell.angle_beta   90.00
_cell.angle_gamma   90.00
#
_symmetry.space_group_name_H-M   'P 1'
#
loop_
_entity.id
_entity.type
_entity.pdbx_description
1 polymer ?
#
loop_
_entity_poly.entity_id
_entity_poly.type
_entity_poly.pdbx_seq_one_letter_code
_entity_poly.pdbx_strand_id
1 'polypeptide(L)' 'MASQAQRAVVSAARDFPVSDLVITVGQVEGTVQLIVTRDGWMPGQAARSVLCNEFADAGVAAQLRALALHLDGIFGGAV' A
#
# COMPACT_ATOMS: atom_id res chain seq x y z
N MET A 1 -27.51 -18.19 -9.37
CA MET A 1 -26.87 -17.24 -10.30
C MET A 1 -25.51 -16.91 -9.75
N ALA A 2 -24.44 -17.41 -10.38
CA ALA A 2 -23.07 -17.16 -9.93
C ALA A 2 -22.77 -15.66 -10.10
N SER A 3 -22.52 -14.97 -8.99
CA SER A 3 -22.00 -13.61 -8.99
C SER A 3 -20.66 -13.64 -9.74
N GLN A 4 -20.64 -13.10 -10.97
CA GLN A 4 -19.38 -12.79 -11.64
C GLN A 4 -18.68 -11.77 -10.74
N ALA A 5 -17.57 -12.20 -10.10
CA ALA A 5 -16.69 -11.26 -9.43
C ALA A 5 -16.21 -10.26 -10.47
N GLN A 6 -16.77 -9.05 -10.41
CA GLN A 6 -16.36 -7.94 -11.25
C GLN A 6 -14.88 -7.68 -10.94
N ARG A 7 -14.00 -7.92 -11.92
CA ARG A 7 -12.57 -7.65 -11.78
C ARG A 7 -12.39 -6.14 -11.71
N ALA A 8 -11.98 -5.66 -10.55
CA ALA A 8 -11.62 -4.26 -10.39
C ALA A 8 -10.46 -3.91 -11.34
N VAL A 9 -10.56 -2.76 -12.02
CA VAL A 9 -9.53 -2.30 -12.96
C VAL A 9 -8.44 -1.56 -12.20
N VAL A 10 -7.25 -2.15 -12.15
CA VAL A 10 -6.04 -1.51 -11.60
C VAL A 10 -5.38 -0.70 -12.72
N SER A 11 -5.38 0.62 -12.61
CA SER A 11 -4.79 1.52 -13.62
C SER A 11 -3.31 1.81 -13.39
N ALA A 12 -2.84 1.72 -12.15
CA ALA A 12 -1.43 1.86 -11.78
C ALA A 12 -1.17 1.10 -10.48
N ALA A 13 0.05 0.59 -10.29
CA ALA A 13 0.49 0.04 -9.02
C ALA A 13 2.00 0.24 -8.86
N ARG A 14 2.45 0.53 -7.64
CA ARG A 14 3.86 0.63 -7.30
C ARG A 14 4.12 0.02 -5.93
N ASP A 15 5.19 -0.76 -5.84
CA ASP A 15 5.64 -1.38 -4.60
C ASP A 15 6.72 -0.53 -3.92
N PHE A 16 6.60 -0.43 -2.60
CA PHE A 16 7.53 0.25 -1.72
C PHE A 16 8.01 -0.75 -0.66
N PRO A 17 9.25 -1.28 -0.79
CA PRO A 17 9.80 -2.17 0.22
C PRO A 17 10.12 -1.37 1.50
N VAL A 18 9.65 -1.85 2.65
CA VAL A 18 9.89 -1.26 3.97
C VAL A 18 10.27 -2.37 4.95
N SER A 19 11.57 -2.53 5.22
CA SER A 19 12.08 -3.63 6.05
C SER A 19 11.65 -5.00 5.51
N ASP A 20 10.86 -5.76 6.27
CA ASP A 20 10.28 -7.06 5.97
C ASP A 20 8.86 -6.95 5.35
N LEU A 21 8.41 -5.73 5.07
CA LEU A 21 7.11 -5.41 4.49
C LEU A 21 7.25 -4.92 3.05
N VAL A 22 6.19 -5.13 2.27
CA VAL A 22 5.98 -4.50 0.98
C VAL A 22 4.66 -3.74 1.03
N ILE A 23 4.73 -2.43 0.82
CA ILE A 23 3.55 -1.57 0.69
C ILE A 23 3.29 -1.39 -0.81
N THR A 24 2.22 -1.98 -1.33
CA THR A 24 1.74 -1.75 -2.69
C THR A 24 0.74 -0.60 -2.66
N VAL A 25 1.02 0.46 -3.42
CA VAL A 25 0.09 1.56 -3.65
C VAL A 25 -0.47 1.40 -5.06
N GLY A 26 -1.75 1.05 -5.14
CA GLY A 26 -2.49 0.88 -6.38
C GLY A 26 -3.48 2.01 -6.63
N GLN A 27 -3.79 2.29 -7.89
CA GLN A 27 -4.97 3.02 -8.29
C GLN A 27 -5.98 2.02 -8.88
N VAL A 28 -7.16 1.95 -8.29
CA VAL A 28 -8.23 1.05 -8.66
C VAL A 28 -9.50 1.87 -8.86
N GLU A 29 -10.03 1.87 -10.08
CA GLU A 29 -11.25 2.62 -10.44
C GLU A 29 -11.21 4.10 -10.01
N GLY A 30 -10.03 4.73 -10.12
CA GLY A 30 -9.83 6.14 -9.75
C GLY A 30 -9.55 6.39 -8.26
N THR A 31 -9.66 5.36 -7.41
CA THR A 31 -9.38 5.44 -5.97
C THR A 31 -8.02 4.82 -5.65
N VAL A 32 -7.29 5.39 -4.69
CA VAL A 32 -6.03 4.80 -4.24
C VAL A 32 -6.31 3.65 -3.27
N GLN A 33 -5.60 2.54 -3.45
CA GLN A 33 -5.64 1.38 -2.56
C GLN A 33 -4.24 1.15 -2.00
N LEU A 34 -4.15 0.93 -0.69
CA LEU A 34 -2.93 0.52 -0.02
C LEU A 34 -3.05 -0.94 0.40
N ILE A 35 -2.06 -1.74 0.01
CA ILE A 35 -1.95 -3.14 0.42
C ILE A 35 -0.60 -3.30 1.10
N VAL A 36 -0.62 -3.65 2.38
CA VAL A 36 0.60 -3.98 3.13
C VAL A 36 0.72 -5.48 3.19
N THR A 37 1.81 -6.00 2.65
CA THR A 37 2.10 -7.43 2.66
C THR A 37 3.41 -7.70 3.38
N ARG A 38 3.52 -8.89 3.95
CA ARG A 38 4.76 -9.43 4.49
C ARG A 38 5.00 -10.78 3.86
N ASP A 39 6.15 -10.95 3.25
CA ASP A 39 6.60 -12.26 2.80
C ASP A 39 7.03 -13.05 4.05
N GLY A 40 6.59 -14.30 4.16
CA GLY A 40 6.86 -15.09 5.35
C GLY A 40 8.36 -15.40 5.50
N TRP A 41 8.90 -15.09 6.67
CA TRP A 41 10.33 -15.19 6.98
C TRP A 41 10.77 -16.57 7.49
N MET A 42 9.82 -17.46 7.82
CA MET A 42 10.10 -18.80 8.34
C MET A 42 10.12 -19.86 7.22
N PRO A 43 11.11 -20.78 7.21
CA PRO A 43 11.10 -21.94 6.33
C PRO A 43 9.81 -22.75 6.53
N GLY A 44 9.06 -22.98 5.45
CA GLY A 44 7.76 -23.67 5.49
C GLY A 44 6.54 -22.76 5.67
N GLN A 45 6.73 -21.47 5.97
CA GLN A 45 5.68 -20.44 5.95
C GLN A 45 5.95 -19.38 4.88
N ALA A 46 6.33 -19.78 3.67
CA ALA A 46 6.56 -18.84 2.56
C ALA A 46 5.28 -18.12 2.05
N ALA A 47 4.15 -18.28 2.74
CA ALA A 47 2.90 -17.67 2.34
C ALA A 47 2.94 -16.16 2.60
N ARG A 48 2.79 -15.37 1.54
CA ARG A 48 2.58 -13.92 1.63
C ARG A 48 1.34 -13.65 2.48
N SER A 49 1.51 -12.84 3.52
CA SER A 49 0.42 -12.41 4.39
C SER A 49 0.01 -10.99 4.03
N VAL A 50 -1.30 -10.75 3.89
CA VAL A 50 -1.86 -9.40 3.74
C VAL A 50 -2.16 -8.89 5.14
N LEU A 51 -1.42 -7.86 5.57
CA LEU A 51 -1.57 -7.24 6.88
C LEU A 51 -2.58 -6.10 6.87
N CYS A 52 -2.66 -5.37 5.76
CA CYS A 52 -3.60 -4.30 5.54
C CYS A 52 -4.02 -4.28 4.06
N ASN A 53 -5.29 -3.97 3.82
CA ASN A 53 -5.84 -3.75 2.49
C ASN A 53 -6.98 -2.74 2.62
N GLU A 54 -6.72 -1.49 2.28
CA GLU A 54 -7.68 -0.40 2.44
C GLU A 54 -7.70 0.50 1.22
N PHE A 55 -8.91 1.00 0.91
CA PHE A 55 -9.06 2.11 -0.02
C PHE A 55 -8.83 3.40 0.74
N ALA A 56 -7.95 4.25 0.22
CA ALA A 56 -7.73 5.58 0.75
C ALA A 56 -8.98 6.42 0.52
N ASP A 57 -9.52 6.98 1.60
CA ASP A 57 -10.46 8.08 1.53
C ASP A 57 -9.73 9.43 1.48
N ALA A 58 -10.49 10.53 1.43
CA ALA A 58 -9.93 11.88 1.43
C ALA A 58 -9.08 12.18 2.69
N GLY A 59 -9.37 11.52 3.82
CA GLY A 59 -8.61 11.64 5.06
C GLY A 59 -7.25 10.96 4.97
N VAL A 60 -7.18 9.76 4.38
CA VAL A 60 -5.92 9.02 4.17
C VAL A 60 -4.95 9.81 3.30
N ALA A 61 -5.43 10.44 2.21
CA ALA A 61 -4.59 11.28 1.36
C ALA A 61 -3.97 12.46 2.13
N ALA A 62 -4.75 13.12 3.00
CA ALA A 62 -4.27 14.21 3.84
C ALA A 62 -3.24 13.73 4.86
N GLN A 63 -3.46 12.58 5.49
CA GLN A 63 -2.53 11.97 6.44
C GLN A 63 -1.20 11.59 5.78
N LEU A 64 -1.24 10.94 4.62
CA LEU A 64 -0.03 10.57 3.87
C LEU A 64 0.77 11.80 3.46
N ARG A 65 0.10 12.88 3.05
CA ARG A 65 0.76 14.14 2.72
C ARG A 65 1.43 14.78 3.95
N ALA A 66 0.77 14.76 5.10
CA ALA A 66 1.33 15.27 6.35
C ALA A 66 2.56 14.47 6.80
N LEU A 67 2.50 13.13 6.69
CA LEU A 67 3.63 12.23 6.95
C LEU A 67 4.80 12.52 6.01
N ALA A 68 4.57 12.63 4.71
CA ALA A 68 5.62 12.95 3.73
C ALA A 68 6.31 14.27 4.05
N LEU A 69 5.53 15.33 4.32
CA LEU A 69 6.09 16.64 4.72
C LEU A 69 6.91 16.57 6.00
N HIS A 70 6.49 15.76 6.98
CA HIS A 70 7.23 15.59 8.21
C HIS A 70 8.55 14.84 8.00
N LEU A 71 8.53 13.77 7.20
CA LEU A 71 9.73 13.03 6.82
C LEU A 71 10.72 13.90 6.03
N ASP A 72 10.22 14.73 5.10
CA ASP A 72 11.05 15.71 4.38
C ASP A 72 11.67 16.74 5.34
N GLY A 73 10.93 17.17 6.37
CA GLY A 73 11.48 18.04 7.42
C GLY A 73 12.60 17.40 8.23
N ILE A 74 12.52 16.09 8.49
CA ILE A 74 13.53 15.33 9.25
C ILE A 74 14.76 15.00 8.38
N PHE A 75 14.52 14.54 7.16
CA PHE A 75 15.56 13.94 6.30
C PHE A 75 15.95 14.80 5.10
N GLY A 76 15.07 15.65 4.60
CA GLY A 76 15.28 16.53 3.44
C GLY A 76 15.95 17.87 3.79
N GLY A 77 16.04 18.23 5.07
CA GLY A 77 16.76 19.42 5.55
C GLY A 77 18.26 19.21 5.81
N ALA A 78 18.81 18.03 5.51
CA ALA A 78 20.21 17.69 5.67
C ALA A 78 20.96 17.68 4.33
N VAL A 79 21.02 18.83 3.65
CA VAL A 79 22.08 19.19 2.69
C VAL A 79 22.40 20.66 2.85
#